data_AF-A0A843GYW8-F1
#
_entry.id   AF-A0A843GYW8-F1
#
_cell.length_a   1.000
_cell.length_b   1.000
_cell.length_c   1.000
_cell.angle_alpha   90.00
_cell.angle_beta   90.00
_cell.angle_gamma   90.00
#
_symmetry.space_group_name_H-M   'P 1'
#
loop_
_entity.id
_entity.type
_entity.pdbx_description
1 polymer ?
#
loop_
_entity_poly.entity_id
_entity_poly.type
_entity_poly.pdbx_seq_one_letter_code
_entity_poly.pdbx_strand_id
1 'polypeptide(L)'
;EFLYENGEYYFLEMNTRIQVEHPITEIVTNTDLIKEQIKIACGEELEYEQKDIQITGHAIECRINAENPLADFAPNPGKITGYRSPGGPGVRLDSGVYMNYTIPTFYDSMISKLVTSGRTRNDAVNRMKRALSEYIILGVKTTIPFHKAILRNESFLAGDLHTHFVDEHKKWIDAEMEKVIAEDLERVNRMKSTFMPGKKIAAISGAVGTYFNAAQAQQLKKQK
;
A
#
# COMPACT_ATOMS: atom_id res chain seq x y z
N GLU A 1 -4.95 13.17 -18.10
CA GLU A 1 -4.68 13.73 -16.77
C GLU A 1 -4.89 15.24 -16.79
N PHE A 2 -5.44 15.80 -15.72
CA PHE A 2 -5.73 17.22 -15.58
C PHE A 2 -5.21 17.71 -14.22
N LEU A 3 -4.78 18.97 -14.14
CA LEU A 3 -4.72 19.69 -12.87
C LEU A 3 -6.04 20.39 -12.62
N TYR A 4 -6.45 20.40 -11.35
CA TYR A 4 -7.59 21.15 -10.88
C TYR A 4 -7.11 22.23 -9.91
N GLU A 5 -7.45 23.49 -10.19
CA GLU A 5 -7.15 24.61 -9.30
C GLU A 5 -8.31 25.61 -9.34
N ASN A 6 -8.87 25.95 -8.17
CA ASN A 6 -9.88 26.99 -7.99
C ASN A 6 -11.12 26.88 -8.92
N GLY A 7 -11.59 25.65 -9.20
CA GLY A 7 -12.76 25.42 -10.05
C GLY A 7 -12.43 25.17 -11.53
N GLU A 8 -11.18 25.38 -11.94
CA GLU A 8 -10.73 25.26 -13.32
C GLU A 8 -9.92 23.98 -13.55
N TYR A 9 -10.00 23.46 -14.78
CA TYR A 9 -9.29 22.25 -15.21
C TYR A 9 -8.26 22.56 -16.30
N TYR A 10 -7.04 22.06 -16.12
CA TYR A 10 -5.93 22.27 -17.06
C TYR A 10 -5.43 20.91 -17.56
N PHE A 11 -5.54 20.68 -18.87
CA PHE A 11 -5.02 19.45 -19.47
C PHE A 11 -3.50 19.38 -19.30
N LEU A 12 -3.00 18.21 -18.90
CA LEU A 12 -1.57 17.92 -18.83
C LEU A 12 -1.14 16.94 -19.91
N GLU A 13 -1.68 15.72 -19.82
CA GLU A 13 -1.23 14.61 -20.65
C GLU A 13 -2.32 13.56 -20.86
N MET A 14 -2.05 12.61 -21.75
CA MET A 14 -2.90 11.44 -21.98
C MET A 14 -2.05 10.17 -21.93
N ASN A 15 -2.44 9.24 -21.05
CA ASN A 15 -1.82 7.92 -20.95
C ASN A 15 -2.56 6.95 -21.89
N THR A 16 -1.93 6.57 -23.01
CA THR A 16 -2.52 5.68 -24.04
C THR A 16 -2.38 4.19 -23.71
N ARG A 17 -2.42 3.84 -22.42
CA ARG A 17 -2.29 2.47 -21.91
C ARG A 17 -3.01 2.35 -20.57
N ILE A 18 -3.26 1.11 -20.13
CA ILE A 18 -3.77 0.89 -18.78
C ILE A 18 -2.82 1.48 -17.73
N GLN A 19 -3.38 2.09 -16.69
CA GLN A 19 -2.62 2.62 -15.57
C GLN A 19 -2.62 1.62 -14.41
N VAL A 20 -1.61 1.73 -13.54
CA VAL A 20 -1.42 0.79 -12.43
C VAL A 20 -2.61 0.84 -11.47
N GLU A 21 -3.16 2.04 -11.29
CA GLU A 21 -4.32 2.43 -10.46
C GLU A 21 -5.70 2.13 -11.10
N HIS A 22 -5.77 1.44 -12.24
CA HIS A 22 -7.06 1.00 -12.79
C HIS A 22 -7.97 0.23 -11.80
N PRO A 23 -7.47 -0.57 -10.82
CA PRO A 23 -8.34 -1.34 -9.94
C PRO A 23 -9.33 -0.52 -9.13
N ILE A 24 -8.99 0.72 -8.75
CA ILE A 24 -9.93 1.56 -7.98
C ILE A 24 -11.13 1.96 -8.83
N THR A 25 -10.92 2.22 -10.13
CA THR A 25 -11.99 2.49 -11.09
C THR A 25 -12.83 1.24 -11.31
N GLU A 26 -12.21 0.10 -11.60
CA GLU A 26 -12.91 -1.17 -11.81
C GLU A 26 -13.86 -1.51 -10.66
N ILE A 27 -13.40 -1.29 -9.41
CA ILE A 27 -14.20 -1.61 -8.23
C ILE A 27 -15.41 -0.67 -8.08
N VAL A 28 -15.25 0.64 -8.31
CA VAL A 28 -16.36 1.58 -8.09
C VAL A 28 -17.36 1.61 -9.25
N THR A 29 -16.93 1.26 -10.47
CA THR A 29 -17.81 1.18 -11.65
C THR A 29 -18.32 -0.23 -11.92
N ASN A 30 -17.74 -1.25 -11.26
CA ASN A 30 -17.99 -2.67 -11.53
C ASN A 30 -17.75 -3.03 -13.01
N THR A 31 -16.65 -2.53 -13.57
CA THR A 31 -16.22 -2.76 -14.96
C THR A 31 -14.85 -3.41 -14.98
N ASP A 32 -14.65 -4.47 -15.74
CA ASP A 32 -13.35 -5.13 -15.91
C ASP A 32 -12.62 -4.50 -17.10
N LEU A 33 -11.73 -3.53 -16.84
CA LEU A 33 -11.07 -2.74 -17.87
C LEU A 33 -10.08 -3.58 -18.68
N ILE A 34 -9.45 -4.59 -18.06
CA ILE A 34 -8.52 -5.48 -18.75
C ILE A 34 -9.28 -6.38 -19.73
N LYS A 35 -10.42 -6.94 -19.32
CA LYS A 35 -11.28 -7.74 -20.18
C LYS A 35 -11.78 -6.93 -21.38
N GLU A 36 -12.24 -5.69 -21.15
CA GLU A 36 -12.69 -4.82 -22.24
C GLU A 36 -11.55 -4.47 -23.20
N GLN A 37 -10.33 -4.23 -22.71
CA GLN A 37 -9.16 -4.02 -23.58
C GLN A 37 -8.90 -5.21 -24.51
N ILE A 38 -9.04 -6.45 -24.02
CA ILE A 38 -8.86 -7.66 -24.82
C ILE A 38 -9.97 -7.79 -25.87
N LYS A 39 -11.23 -7.57 -25.49
CA LYS A 39 -12.38 -7.61 -26.43
C LYS A 39 -12.24 -6.60 -27.56
N ILE A 40 -11.89 -5.36 -27.24
CA ILE A 40 -11.66 -4.31 -28.24
C ILE A 40 -10.53 -4.71 -29.18
N ALA A 41 -9.44 -5.29 -28.66
CA ALA A 41 -8.35 -5.79 -29.49
C ALA A 41 -8.77 -6.96 -30.42
N CYS A 42 -9.80 -7.72 -30.04
CA CYS A 42 -10.44 -8.74 -30.87
C CYS A 42 -11.46 -8.16 -31.88
N GLY A 43 -11.68 -6.83 -31.89
CA GLY A 43 -12.64 -6.16 -32.77
C GLY A 43 -14.09 -6.17 -32.27
N GLU A 44 -14.32 -6.52 -31.02
CA GLU A 44 -15.66 -6.41 -30.40
C GLU A 44 -15.97 -4.94 -30.03
N GLU A 45 -17.25 -4.61 -30.02
CA GLU A 45 -17.74 -3.31 -29.54
C GLU A 45 -17.79 -3.27 -28.00
N LEU A 46 -17.82 -2.07 -27.42
CA LEU A 46 -18.01 -1.90 -25.98
C LEU A 46 -19.40 -2.40 -25.56
N GLU A 47 -19.45 -3.20 -24.49
CA GLU A 47 -20.72 -3.73 -23.95
C GLU A 47 -21.59 -2.68 -23.23
N TYR A 48 -21.06 -1.48 -22.99
CA TYR A 48 -21.67 -0.46 -22.14
C TYR A 48 -21.79 0.87 -22.87
N GLU A 49 -22.91 1.55 -22.64
CA GLU A 49 -23.06 2.97 -22.92
C GLU A 49 -22.72 3.81 -21.68
N GLN A 50 -22.50 5.11 -21.88
CA GLN A 50 -22.20 6.03 -20.76
C GLN A 50 -23.29 6.03 -19.67
N LYS A 51 -24.55 5.80 -20.02
CA LYS A 51 -25.69 5.75 -19.08
C LYS A 51 -25.67 4.51 -18.17
N ASP A 52 -24.97 3.46 -18.58
CA ASP A 52 -24.88 2.19 -17.85
C ASP A 52 -23.81 2.25 -16.75
N ILE A 53 -22.85 3.19 -16.87
CA ILE A 53 -21.75 3.36 -15.90
C ILE A 53 -22.24 4.14 -14.68
N GLN A 54 -22.25 3.46 -13.54
CA GLN A 54 -22.63 4.03 -12.24
C GLN A 54 -21.44 3.95 -11.28
N ILE A 55 -21.13 5.05 -10.61
CA ILE A 55 -20.07 5.08 -9.58
C ILE A 55 -20.72 4.76 -8.24
N THR A 56 -20.27 3.67 -7.60
CA THR A 56 -20.79 3.23 -6.31
C THR A 56 -19.67 3.12 -5.28
N GLY A 57 -19.89 3.74 -4.12
CA GLY A 57 -18.96 3.68 -2.99
C GLY A 57 -17.66 4.46 -3.20
N HIS A 58 -16.59 3.97 -2.58
CA HIS A 58 -15.27 4.57 -2.65
C HIS A 58 -14.20 3.48 -2.60
N ALA A 59 -13.09 3.67 -3.31
CA ALA A 59 -11.95 2.77 -3.29
C ALA A 59 -10.63 3.54 -3.09
N ILE A 60 -9.67 2.90 -2.43
CA ILE A 60 -8.34 3.42 -2.15
C ILE A 60 -7.33 2.33 -2.51
N GLU A 61 -6.26 2.70 -3.21
CA GLU A 61 -5.12 1.85 -3.51
C GLU A 61 -3.88 2.33 -2.75
N CYS A 62 -3.14 1.38 -2.17
CA CYS A 62 -1.81 1.57 -1.64
C CYS A 62 -0.85 0.65 -2.39
N ARG A 63 0.20 1.21 -3.01
CA ARG A 63 1.30 0.44 -3.59
C ARG A 63 2.26 0.01 -2.49
N ILE A 64 2.34 -1.29 -2.25
CA ILE A 64 3.27 -1.87 -1.29
C ILE A 64 4.57 -2.13 -2.04
N ASN A 65 5.62 -1.42 -1.67
CA ASN A 65 6.92 -1.44 -2.33
C ASN A 65 7.98 -1.91 -1.34
N ALA A 66 9.03 -2.56 -1.83
CA ALA A 66 10.21 -2.94 -1.06
C ALA A 66 11.17 -1.76 -0.94
N GLU A 67 10.74 -0.72 -0.22
CA GLU A 67 11.46 0.53 0.01
C GLU A 67 11.51 0.82 1.51
N ASN A 68 12.46 1.66 1.93
CA ASN A 68 12.59 2.09 3.32
C ASN A 68 12.15 3.55 3.51
N PRO A 69 10.92 3.82 3.96
CA PRO A 69 10.43 5.20 4.16
C PRO A 69 11.29 6.03 5.12
N LEU A 70 11.93 5.40 6.12
CA LEU A 70 12.79 6.11 7.09
C LEU A 70 14.17 6.48 6.54
N ALA A 71 14.53 5.94 5.38
CA ALA A 71 15.74 6.29 4.65
C ALA A 71 15.37 6.83 3.27
N ASP A 72 14.44 7.79 3.26
CA ASP A 72 14.05 8.53 2.05
C ASP A 72 13.60 7.62 0.91
N PHE A 73 12.78 6.62 1.25
CA PHE A 73 12.25 5.61 0.32
C PHE A 73 13.33 4.87 -0.48
N ALA A 74 14.56 4.76 0.07
CA ALA A 74 15.62 4.01 -0.58
C ALA A 74 15.16 2.57 -0.91
N PRO A 75 15.36 2.10 -2.15
CA PRO A 75 15.03 0.74 -2.54
C PRO A 75 15.68 -0.28 -1.61
N ASN A 76 14.89 -1.26 -1.18
CA ASN A 76 15.30 -2.36 -0.32
C ASN A 76 14.84 -3.73 -0.86
N PRO A 77 15.16 -4.05 -2.13
CA PRO A 77 14.89 -5.38 -2.68
C PRO A 77 15.67 -6.46 -1.93
N GLY A 78 15.12 -7.66 -1.86
CA GLY A 78 15.71 -8.77 -1.12
C GLY A 78 14.81 -10.00 -1.10
N LYS A 79 15.21 -11.00 -0.34
CA LYS A 79 14.44 -12.24 -0.19
C LYS A 79 13.33 -12.07 0.84
N ILE A 80 12.10 -12.33 0.42
CA ILE A 80 10.95 -12.41 1.32
C ILE A 80 11.04 -13.71 2.12
N THR A 81 11.28 -13.61 3.42
CA THR A 81 11.43 -14.77 4.32
C THR A 81 10.14 -15.15 5.04
N GLY A 82 9.11 -14.31 4.95
CA GLY A 82 7.77 -14.58 5.45
C GLY A 82 6.77 -13.69 4.73
N TYR A 83 5.66 -14.28 4.31
CA TYR A 83 4.62 -13.58 3.55
C TYR A 83 3.24 -14.04 3.99
N ARG A 84 2.40 -13.10 4.42
CA ARG A 84 0.96 -13.29 4.60
C ARG A 84 0.27 -12.03 4.11
N SER A 85 -0.51 -12.18 3.05
CA SER A 85 -1.36 -11.13 2.53
C SER A 85 -2.61 -10.92 3.40
N PRO A 86 -3.16 -9.69 3.42
CA PRO A 86 -4.47 -9.43 3.98
C PRO A 86 -5.58 -9.97 3.07
N GLY A 87 -6.80 -10.00 3.60
CA GLY A 87 -7.99 -10.37 2.82
C GLY A 87 -9.28 -9.91 3.47
N GLY A 88 -10.38 -10.59 3.15
CA GLY A 88 -11.71 -10.31 3.67
C GLY A 88 -12.52 -9.33 2.83
N PRO A 89 -13.77 -9.03 3.24
CA PRO A 89 -14.70 -8.23 2.44
C PRO A 89 -14.15 -6.84 2.09
N GLY A 90 -14.26 -6.47 0.81
CA GLY A 90 -13.81 -5.17 0.31
C GLY A 90 -12.29 -5.00 0.27
N VAL A 91 -11.52 -6.09 0.24
CA VAL A 91 -10.07 -6.08 0.02
C VAL A 91 -9.77 -6.84 -1.27
N ARG A 92 -9.12 -6.17 -2.22
CA ARG A 92 -8.51 -6.75 -3.41
C ARG A 92 -7.00 -6.62 -3.30
N LEU A 93 -6.28 -7.64 -3.74
CA LEU A 93 -4.83 -7.65 -3.75
C LEU A 93 -4.34 -8.16 -5.09
N ASP A 94 -3.62 -7.32 -5.81
CA ASP A 94 -2.92 -7.70 -7.02
C ASP A 94 -1.43 -7.83 -6.65
N SER A 95 -0.92 -9.06 -6.56
CA SER A 95 0.45 -9.36 -6.10
C SER A 95 1.16 -10.28 -7.09
N GLY A 96 2.47 -10.08 -7.26
CA GLY A 96 3.36 -10.96 -8.04
C GLY A 96 4.34 -11.75 -7.18
N VAL A 97 4.35 -11.54 -5.85
CA VAL A 97 5.33 -12.15 -4.95
C VAL A 97 4.73 -13.30 -4.14
N TYR A 98 5.60 -14.15 -3.62
CA TYR A 98 5.25 -15.28 -2.75
C TYR A 98 6.34 -15.51 -1.69
N MET A 99 6.07 -16.36 -0.70
CA MET A 99 7.07 -16.72 0.31
C MET A 99 8.34 -17.28 -0.36
N ASN A 100 9.52 -16.82 0.08
CA ASN A 100 10.84 -17.12 -0.51
C ASN A 100 11.14 -16.48 -1.86
N TYR A 101 10.24 -15.66 -2.42
CA TYR A 101 10.54 -14.85 -3.59
C TYR A 101 11.68 -13.86 -3.32
N THR A 102 12.58 -13.68 -4.27
CA THR A 102 13.63 -12.67 -4.22
C THR A 102 13.26 -11.52 -5.14
N ILE A 103 13.01 -10.35 -4.55
CA ILE A 103 12.74 -9.13 -5.29
C ILE A 103 14.04 -8.72 -5.99
N PRO A 104 14.05 -8.62 -7.33
CA PRO A 104 15.23 -8.21 -8.09
C PRO A 104 15.55 -6.73 -7.89
N THR A 105 16.82 -6.36 -8.06
CA THR A 105 17.29 -4.97 -7.94
C THR A 105 17.10 -4.13 -9.20
N PHE A 106 16.80 -4.77 -10.34
CA PHE A 106 16.81 -4.13 -11.66
C PHE A 106 15.43 -3.63 -12.11
N TYR A 107 14.37 -3.97 -11.37
CA TYR A 107 12.98 -3.61 -11.68
C TYR A 107 12.38 -2.81 -10.54
N ASP A 108 11.14 -2.34 -10.73
CA ASP A 108 10.34 -1.72 -9.67
C ASP A 108 10.30 -2.65 -8.43
N SER A 109 10.40 -2.04 -7.25
CA SER A 109 10.40 -2.70 -5.95
C SER A 109 9.00 -3.15 -5.52
N MET A 110 7.98 -2.93 -6.35
CA MET A 110 6.58 -3.25 -6.08
C MET A 110 6.37 -4.71 -5.69
N ILE A 111 5.75 -4.90 -4.52
CA ILE A 111 5.36 -6.18 -3.94
C ILE A 111 3.92 -6.50 -4.34
N SER A 112 3.02 -5.53 -4.15
CA SER A 112 1.59 -5.69 -4.45
C SER A 112 0.87 -4.35 -4.49
N LYS A 113 -0.24 -4.30 -5.25
CA LYS A 113 -1.26 -3.25 -5.09
C LYS A 113 -2.29 -3.74 -4.08
N LEU A 114 -2.41 -3.03 -2.97
CA LEU A 114 -3.45 -3.29 -1.96
C LEU A 114 -4.59 -2.32 -2.20
N VAL A 115 -5.76 -2.84 -2.53
CA VAL A 115 -6.94 -2.03 -2.84
C VAL A 115 -8.04 -2.36 -1.86
N THR A 116 -8.67 -1.33 -1.31
CA THR A 116 -9.83 -1.51 -0.45
C THR A 116 -10.98 -0.63 -0.89
N SER A 117 -12.20 -1.13 -0.78
CA SER A 117 -13.40 -0.39 -1.11
C SER A 117 -14.42 -0.44 0.01
N GLY A 118 -15.37 0.51 -0.01
CA GLY A 118 -16.44 0.62 0.97
C GLY A 118 -17.60 1.45 0.43
N ARG A 119 -18.72 1.48 1.16
CA ARG A 119 -19.87 2.31 0.79
C ARG A 119 -19.55 3.80 0.93
N THR A 120 -18.66 4.13 1.85
CA THR A 120 -18.14 5.48 2.06
C THR A 120 -16.62 5.49 1.99
N ARG A 121 -16.02 6.67 1.85
CA ARG A 121 -14.57 6.87 1.97
C ARG A 121 -14.05 6.37 3.32
N ASN A 122 -14.77 6.64 4.41
CA ASN A 122 -14.40 6.18 5.75
C ASN A 122 -14.39 4.65 5.85
N ASP A 123 -15.35 3.96 5.23
CA ASP A 123 -15.36 2.49 5.17
C ASP A 123 -14.12 1.94 4.45
N ALA A 124 -13.78 2.53 3.29
CA ALA A 124 -12.58 2.15 2.54
C ALA A 124 -11.31 2.39 3.36
N VAL A 125 -11.18 3.56 4.01
CA VAL A 125 -10.05 3.88 4.90
C VAL A 125 -9.95 2.87 6.05
N ASN A 126 -11.05 2.56 6.73
CA ASN A 126 -11.02 1.63 7.86
C ASN A 126 -10.64 0.21 7.43
N ARG A 127 -11.11 -0.22 6.25
CA ARG A 127 -10.68 -1.49 5.64
C ARG A 127 -9.20 -1.46 5.27
N MET A 128 -8.69 -0.35 4.73
CA MET A 128 -7.26 -0.19 4.43
C MET A 128 -6.40 -0.27 5.70
N LYS A 129 -6.80 0.44 6.77
CA LYS A 129 -6.13 0.39 8.08
C LYS A 129 -6.04 -1.05 8.60
N ARG A 130 -7.14 -1.80 8.54
CA ARG A 130 -7.17 -3.22 8.91
C ARG A 130 -6.25 -4.05 8.01
N ALA A 131 -6.40 -3.96 6.70
CA ALA A 131 -5.61 -4.75 5.74
C ALA A 131 -4.10 -4.50 5.89
N LEU A 132 -3.66 -3.25 6.04
CA LEU A 132 -2.26 -2.91 6.30
C LEU A 132 -1.73 -3.47 7.63
N SER A 133 -2.60 -3.64 8.64
CA SER A 133 -2.22 -4.22 9.94
C SER A 133 -2.16 -5.75 9.95
N GLU A 134 -2.87 -6.41 9.04
CA GLU A 134 -2.86 -7.87 8.86
C GLU A 134 -1.69 -8.35 8.00
N TYR A 135 -1.12 -7.46 7.18
CA TYR A 135 -0.02 -7.80 6.28
C TYR A 135 1.22 -8.25 7.08
N ILE A 136 1.80 -9.38 6.69
CA ILE A 136 3.11 -9.83 7.18
C ILE A 136 4.05 -9.95 5.98
N ILE A 137 5.10 -9.12 5.97
CA ILE A 137 6.21 -9.22 5.02
C ILE A 137 7.50 -9.18 5.83
N LEU A 138 8.30 -10.23 5.73
CA LEU A 138 9.59 -10.36 6.42
C LEU A 138 10.73 -10.47 5.41
N GLY A 139 11.91 -10.00 5.79
CA GLY A 139 13.13 -10.07 4.97
C GLY A 139 13.43 -8.81 4.16
N VAL A 140 12.45 -7.93 3.95
CA VAL A 140 12.59 -6.64 3.28
C VAL A 140 11.83 -5.54 4.02
N LYS A 141 12.28 -4.29 3.89
CA LYS A 141 11.53 -3.09 4.33
C LYS A 141 10.44 -2.76 3.34
N THR A 142 9.38 -2.12 3.81
CA THR A 142 8.24 -1.78 2.96
C THR A 142 7.69 -0.38 3.21
N THR A 143 6.87 0.09 2.26
CA THR A 143 6.10 1.34 2.36
C THR A 143 4.89 1.28 3.30
N ILE A 144 4.60 0.13 3.93
CA ILE A 144 3.44 -0.04 4.82
C ILE A 144 3.39 1.00 5.97
N PRO A 145 4.49 1.30 6.68
CA PRO A 145 4.47 2.29 7.75
C PRO A 145 4.07 3.69 7.26
N PHE A 146 4.52 4.07 6.06
CA PHE A 146 4.14 5.34 5.42
C PHE A 146 2.63 5.38 5.16
N HIS A 147 2.07 4.34 4.52
CA HIS A 147 0.63 4.28 4.25
C HIS A 147 -0.21 4.33 5.54
N LYS A 148 0.23 3.63 6.59
CA LYS A 148 -0.42 3.67 7.91
C LYS A 148 -0.36 5.07 8.53
N ALA A 149 0.75 5.79 8.40
CA ALA A 149 0.89 7.16 8.88
C ALA A 149 -0.04 8.13 8.12
N ILE A 150 -0.07 8.06 6.79
CA ILE A 150 -0.96 8.87 5.96
C ILE A 150 -2.43 8.66 6.34
N LEU A 151 -2.86 7.42 6.59
CA LEU A 151 -4.24 7.10 7.00
C LEU A 151 -4.60 7.59 8.41
N ARG A 152 -3.65 8.12 9.19
CA ARG A 152 -3.90 8.78 10.48
C ARG A 152 -4.00 10.30 10.37
N ASN A 153 -3.63 10.87 9.21
CA ASN A 153 -3.63 12.31 9.01
C ASN A 153 -5.06 12.84 8.80
N GLU A 154 -5.44 13.88 9.55
CA GLU A 154 -6.80 14.43 9.50
C GLU A 154 -7.16 15.03 8.14
N SER A 155 -6.25 15.75 7.49
CA SER A 155 -6.45 16.32 6.14
C SER A 155 -6.65 15.22 5.10
N PHE A 156 -5.87 14.13 5.16
CA PHE A 156 -6.10 12.97 4.29
C PHE A 156 -7.48 12.33 4.51
N LEU A 157 -7.90 12.20 5.77
CA LEU A 157 -9.22 11.66 6.11
C LEU A 157 -10.35 12.56 5.62
N ALA A 158 -10.18 13.89 5.72
CA ALA A 158 -11.10 14.89 5.21
C ALA A 158 -11.13 14.94 3.67
N GLY A 159 -10.10 14.42 3.00
CA GLY A 159 -9.96 14.52 1.54
C GLY A 159 -9.42 15.88 1.08
N ASP A 160 -8.87 16.67 2.00
CA ASP A 160 -8.18 17.93 1.72
C ASP A 160 -6.75 17.60 1.25
N LEU A 161 -6.61 17.40 -0.06
CA LEU A 161 -5.41 16.86 -0.69
C LEU A 161 -5.05 17.65 -1.94
N HIS A 162 -3.75 17.85 -2.14
CA HIS A 162 -3.16 18.41 -3.34
C HIS A 162 -1.76 17.80 -3.55
N THR A 163 -1.10 18.17 -4.65
CA THR A 163 0.18 17.57 -5.09
C THR A 163 1.34 17.76 -4.10
N HIS A 164 1.30 18.80 -3.27
CA HIS A 164 2.32 19.11 -2.25
C HIS A 164 2.01 18.55 -0.86
N PHE A 165 0.90 17.83 -0.68
CA PHE A 165 0.45 17.33 0.62
C PHE A 165 1.56 16.57 1.39
N VAL A 166 2.27 15.66 0.73
CA VAL A 166 3.31 14.86 1.40
C VAL A 166 4.49 15.73 1.84
N ASP A 167 4.88 16.71 1.03
CA ASP A 167 6.00 17.61 1.33
C ASP A 167 5.67 18.53 2.51
N GLU A 168 4.47 19.11 2.51
CA GLU A 168 4.00 20.01 3.57
C GLU A 168 3.85 19.28 4.91
N HIS A 169 3.36 18.04 4.88
CA HIS A 169 3.19 17.22 6.08
C HIS A 169 4.41 16.36 6.43
N LYS A 170 5.54 16.48 5.71
CA LYS A 170 6.69 15.57 5.83
C LYS A 170 7.16 15.34 7.26
N LYS A 171 7.37 16.40 8.03
CA LYS A 171 7.83 16.31 9.43
C LYS A 171 6.87 15.52 10.31
N TRP A 172 5.56 15.74 10.11
CA TRP A 172 4.52 15.03 10.83
C TRP A 172 4.46 13.56 10.41
N ILE A 173 4.53 13.28 9.10
CA ILE A 173 4.54 11.92 8.55
C ILE A 173 5.74 11.14 9.10
N ASP A 174 6.94 11.73 9.09
CA ASP A 174 8.15 11.09 9.61
C ASP A 174 7.99 10.71 11.09
N ALA A 175 7.48 11.62 11.93
CA ALA A 175 7.22 11.36 13.34
C ALA A 175 6.12 10.28 13.54
N GLU A 176 5.07 10.29 12.72
CA GLU A 176 3.97 9.33 12.83
C GLU A 176 4.38 7.93 12.35
N MET A 177 5.25 7.83 11.33
CA MET A 177 5.83 6.57 10.90
C MET A 177 6.63 5.89 12.02
N GLU A 178 7.41 6.66 12.80
CA GLU A 178 8.14 6.10 13.96
C GLU A 178 7.20 5.48 15.00
N LYS A 179 6.07 6.14 15.29
CA LYS A 179 5.04 5.61 16.20
C LYS A 179 4.40 4.33 15.64
N VAL A 180 4.02 4.34 14.36
CA VAL A 180 3.45 3.17 13.68
C VAL A 180 4.38 1.96 13.79
N ILE A 181 5.68 2.17 13.55
CA ILE A 181 6.69 1.10 13.63
C ILE A 181 6.81 0.58 15.07
N ALA A 182 6.82 1.46 16.07
CA ALA A 182 6.85 1.07 17.48
C ALA A 182 5.59 0.25 17.88
N GLU A 183 4.41 0.66 17.44
CA GLU A 183 3.17 -0.08 17.71
C GLU A 183 3.13 -1.45 17.04
N ASP A 184 3.59 -1.55 15.79
CA ASP A 184 3.67 -2.82 15.06
C ASP A 184 4.67 -3.77 15.73
N LEU A 185 5.80 -3.25 16.21
CA LEU A 185 6.79 -3.95 17.01
C LEU A 185 6.19 -4.57 18.28
N GLU A 186 5.47 -3.77 19.04
CA GLU A 186 4.79 -4.24 20.24
C GLU A 186 3.73 -5.30 19.94
N ARG A 187 2.93 -5.10 18.87
CA ARG A 187 1.92 -6.08 18.46
C ARG A 187 2.56 -7.44 18.17
N VAL A 188 3.68 -7.45 17.45
CA VAL A 188 4.43 -8.66 17.16
C VAL A 188 4.95 -9.32 18.45
N ASN A 189 5.50 -8.54 19.38
CA ASN A 189 6.00 -9.07 20.65
C ASN A 189 4.89 -9.67 21.52
N ARG A 190 3.72 -9.03 21.59
CA ARG A 190 2.54 -9.58 22.28
C ARG A 190 2.09 -10.90 21.67
N MET A 191 1.99 -10.97 20.33
CA MET A 191 1.61 -12.20 19.63
C MET A 191 2.59 -13.35 19.89
N LYS A 192 3.90 -13.08 19.96
CA LYS A 192 4.92 -14.08 20.33
C LYS A 192 4.66 -14.67 21.71
N SER A 193 4.36 -13.84 22.71
CA SER A 193 4.11 -14.31 24.09
C SER A 193 2.83 -15.13 24.23
N THR A 194 1.82 -14.88 23.41
CA THR A 194 0.50 -15.52 23.54
C THR A 194 0.37 -16.83 22.76
N PHE A 195 1.08 -17.00 21.63
CA PHE A 195 0.74 -18.05 20.65
C PHE A 195 1.87 -19.03 20.24
N MET A 196 3.10 -18.99 20.78
CA MET A 196 4.19 -19.87 20.30
C MET A 196 5.06 -20.54 21.38
N PRO A 197 5.16 -21.90 21.42
CA PRO A 197 6.12 -22.63 22.26
C PRO A 197 7.55 -22.69 21.67
N GLY A 198 8.52 -22.85 22.57
CA GLY A 198 9.94 -22.44 22.49
C GLY A 198 10.83 -22.80 21.28
N LYS A 199 10.56 -23.84 20.48
CA LYS A 199 11.58 -24.39 19.55
C LYS A 199 11.51 -23.89 18.10
N LYS A 200 10.37 -23.37 17.63
CA LYS A 200 10.27 -22.70 16.31
C LYS A 200 10.70 -21.22 16.35
N ILE A 201 11.05 -20.73 17.54
CA ILE A 201 11.40 -19.34 17.84
C ILE A 201 12.67 -18.88 17.10
N ALA A 202 13.71 -19.72 16.98
CA ALA A 202 15.02 -19.25 16.53
C ALA A 202 15.04 -18.75 15.07
N ALA A 203 14.36 -19.43 14.16
CA ALA A 203 14.45 -19.13 12.72
C ALA A 203 13.61 -17.90 12.32
N ILE A 204 12.37 -17.80 12.82
CA ILE A 204 11.46 -16.68 12.49
C ILE A 204 11.78 -15.45 13.34
N SER A 205 12.15 -15.63 14.63
CA SER A 205 12.53 -14.50 15.48
C SER A 205 13.88 -13.91 15.12
N GLY A 206 14.79 -14.71 14.53
CA GLY A 206 16.04 -14.21 13.96
C GLY A 206 15.76 -13.19 12.85
N ALA A 207 14.93 -13.54 11.87
CA ALA A 207 14.61 -12.68 10.73
C ALA A 207 13.85 -11.40 11.12
N VAL A 208 12.87 -11.53 12.01
CA VAL A 208 12.09 -10.40 12.55
C VAL A 208 12.98 -9.50 13.43
N GLY A 209 13.80 -10.10 14.30
CA GLY A 209 14.73 -9.37 15.16
C GLY A 209 15.82 -8.64 14.37
N THR A 210 16.37 -9.23 13.31
CA THR A 210 17.37 -8.55 12.45
C THR A 210 16.77 -7.35 11.71
N TYR A 211 15.52 -7.45 11.27
CA TYR A 211 14.81 -6.33 10.64
C TYR A 211 14.66 -5.14 11.59
N PHE A 212 14.23 -5.41 12.82
CA PHE A 212 13.97 -4.38 13.81
C PHE A 212 15.23 -3.83 14.48
N ASN A 213 16.25 -4.66 14.70
CA ASN A 213 17.56 -4.21 15.17
C ASN A 213 18.25 -3.31 14.14
N ALA A 214 18.06 -3.57 12.84
CA ALA A 214 18.57 -2.68 11.79
C ALA A 214 17.83 -1.32 11.75
N ALA A 215 16.53 -1.30 12.05
CA ALA A 215 15.77 -0.06 12.20
C ALA A 215 16.21 0.74 13.44
N GLN A 216 16.39 0.08 14.59
CA GLN A 216 16.83 0.70 15.84
C GLN A 216 18.28 1.21 15.77
N ALA A 217 19.19 0.47 15.12
CA ALA A 217 20.57 0.89 14.91
C ALA A 217 20.70 2.12 13.98
N GLN A 218 19.76 2.29 13.04
CA GLN A 218 19.69 3.52 12.21
C GLN A 218 19.17 4.71 13.00
N GLN A 219 18.22 4.51 13.92
CA GLN A 219 17.68 5.56 14.79
C GLN A 219 18.76 6.10 15.75
N LEU A 220 19.59 5.22 16.32
CA LEU A 220 20.72 5.57 17.18
C LEU A 220 21.87 6.29 16.46
N LYS A 221 22.04 6.08 15.15
CA LYS A 221 23.03 6.80 14.33
C LYS A 221 22.60 8.22 13.93
N LYS A 222 21.30 8.54 13.98
CA LYS A 222 20.78 9.91 13.72
C LYS A 222 20.80 10.81 14.96
N GLN A 223 20.99 10.24 16.17
CA GLN A 223 21.03 10.98 17.44
C GLN A 223 22.47 11.32 17.91
N LYS A 224 23.48 10.98 17.11
CA LYS A 224 24.88 11.40 17.28
C LYS A 224 25.28 12.28 16.12
#